data_AF-A0A9D2JTX4-F1
#
_entry.id   AF-A0A9D2JTX4-F1
#
_cell.length_a   1.000
_cell.length_b   1.000
_cell.length_c   1.000
_cell.angle_alpha   90.00
_cell.angle_beta   90.00
_cell.angle_gamma   90.00
#
_symmetry.space_group_name_H-M   'P 1'
#
loop_
_entity.id
_entity.type
_entity.pdbx_description
1 polymer ?
#
loop_
_entity_poly.entity_id
_entity_poly.type
_entity_poly.pdbx_seq_one_letter_code
_entity_poly.pdbx_strand_id
1 'polypeptide(L)'
;MKLKGIIVDADFCIKVGASPKYRYLERVLTGLADKVYIHKIVYDEIMIPACAKEQIDFLRRKGIIEILDENILNPIEQVVYQGVYQSLAKVMINPKRPRKNQGEICSLAIAKTKSIPYFATDEMDLQPIVNRILNTGMDDIFCIRIEDVIRKIKSGELEGFKRKEAKVLWRLAGKSTNLFDKCIWPAE
;
A
#
# COMPACT_ATOMS: atom_id res chain seq x y z
N MET A 1 8.36 -12.06 10.50
CA MET A 1 8.91 -12.40 9.16
C MET A 1 8.46 -11.32 8.19
N LYS A 2 9.38 -10.76 7.39
CA LYS A 2 9.04 -9.74 6.39
C LYS A 2 8.28 -10.36 5.21
N LEU A 3 7.44 -9.56 4.58
CA LEU A 3 6.78 -9.94 3.33
C LEU A 3 7.82 -9.95 2.20
N LYS A 4 7.74 -10.90 1.27
CA LYS A 4 8.68 -10.97 0.13
C LYS A 4 8.58 -9.73 -0.76
N GLY A 5 7.36 -9.27 -1.03
CA GLY A 5 7.09 -8.14 -1.92
C GLY A 5 5.74 -7.52 -1.62
N ILE A 6 5.67 -6.19 -1.65
CA ILE A 6 4.43 -5.43 -1.49
C ILE A 6 4.41 -4.27 -2.47
N ILE A 7 3.27 -3.99 -3.10
CA ILE A 7 3.05 -2.77 -3.87
C ILE A 7 2.19 -1.79 -3.06
N VAL A 8 2.48 -0.50 -3.17
CA VAL A 8 1.86 0.53 -2.32
C VAL A 8 0.91 1.46 -3.09
N ASP A 9 -0.14 1.87 -2.41
CA ASP A 9 -1.07 2.92 -2.83
C ASP A 9 -0.59 4.34 -2.43
N ALA A 10 -1.08 5.36 -3.14
CA ALA A 10 -0.78 6.77 -2.87
C ALA A 10 -1.28 7.20 -1.50
N ASP A 11 -2.54 6.94 -1.16
CA ASP A 11 -3.16 7.41 0.08
C ASP A 11 -2.49 6.77 1.30
N PHE A 12 -2.13 5.49 1.21
CA PHE A 12 -1.34 4.81 2.25
C PHE A 12 -0.01 5.54 2.49
N CYS A 13 0.74 5.84 1.42
CA CYS A 13 2.03 6.52 1.51
C CYS A 13 1.90 7.94 2.06
N ILE A 14 0.90 8.69 1.58
CA ILE A 14 0.61 10.06 2.00
C ILE A 14 0.28 10.10 3.49
N LYS A 15 -0.64 9.24 3.96
CA LYS A 15 -1.07 9.22 5.36
C LYS A 15 0.07 8.81 6.29
N VAL A 16 0.75 7.70 6.02
CA VAL A 16 1.85 7.22 6.87
C VAL A 16 3.06 8.16 6.81
N GLY A 17 3.34 8.74 5.65
CA GLY A 17 4.43 9.67 5.40
C GLY A 17 4.17 11.10 5.87
N ALA A 18 2.95 11.45 6.30
CA ALA A 18 2.57 12.83 6.59
C ALA A 18 3.24 13.45 7.83
N SER A 19 4.04 12.72 8.60
CA SER A 19 4.77 13.30 9.72
C SER A 19 6.06 13.98 9.27
N PRO A 20 6.21 15.31 9.43
CA PRO A 20 7.47 15.98 9.14
C PRO A 20 8.56 15.67 10.18
N LYS A 21 8.16 15.30 11.40
CA LYS A 21 9.07 15.04 12.52
C LYS A 21 9.62 13.61 12.54
N TYR A 22 8.84 12.64 12.07
CA TYR A 22 9.18 11.22 12.17
C TYR A 22 9.08 10.54 10.81
N ARG A 23 10.14 9.83 10.42
CA ARG A 23 10.23 9.08 9.16
C ARG A 23 9.48 7.74 9.26
N TYR A 24 8.17 7.80 9.47
CA TYR A 24 7.35 6.62 9.71
C TYR A 24 7.20 5.75 8.47
N LEU A 25 7.05 6.34 7.28
CA LEU A 25 6.89 5.57 6.04
C LEU A 25 8.15 4.74 5.75
N GLU A 26 9.33 5.33 5.99
CA GLU A 26 10.61 4.62 5.86
C GLU A 26 10.68 3.40 6.79
N ARG A 27 10.34 3.58 8.07
CA ARG A 27 10.39 2.50 9.06
C ARG A 27 9.35 1.42 8.79
N VAL A 28 8.12 1.82 8.44
CA VAL A 28 7.03 0.88 8.15
C VAL A 28 7.37 0.05 6.92
N LEU A 29 7.71 0.68 5.79
CA LEU A 29 7.96 -0.04 4.55
C LEU A 29 9.19 -0.96 4.65
N THR A 30 10.28 -0.47 5.26
CA THR A 30 11.49 -1.28 5.47
C THR A 30 11.25 -2.44 6.43
N GLY A 31 10.41 -2.24 7.45
CA GLY A 31 10.06 -3.30 8.40
C GLY A 31 9.07 -4.32 7.84
N LEU A 32 8.20 -3.89 6.91
CA LEU A 32 7.09 -4.70 6.41
C LEU A 32 7.54 -5.69 5.32
N ALA A 33 8.41 -5.29 4.40
CA ALA A 33 8.78 -6.10 3.25
C ALA A 33 10.27 -6.03 2.89
N ASP A 34 10.77 -7.07 2.24
CA ASP A 34 12.12 -7.10 1.67
C ASP A 34 12.22 -6.23 0.41
N LYS A 35 11.14 -6.24 -0.39
CA LYS A 35 11.01 -5.43 -1.59
C LYS A 35 9.69 -4.67 -1.59
N VAL A 36 9.76 -3.38 -1.91
CA VAL A 36 8.58 -2.52 -2.04
C VAL A 36 8.49 -2.06 -3.49
N TYR A 37 7.30 -2.12 -4.05
CA TYR A 37 7.00 -1.67 -5.40
C TYR A 37 6.06 -0.48 -5.33
N ILE A 38 6.17 0.40 -6.32
CA ILE A 38 5.25 1.51 -6.51
C ILE A 38 4.96 1.65 -8.00
N HIS A 39 3.69 1.74 -8.37
CA HIS A 39 3.37 2.02 -9.77
C HIS A 39 3.78 3.46 -10.10
N LYS A 40 4.26 3.72 -11.31
CA LYS A 40 4.71 5.05 -11.74
C LYS A 40 3.67 6.15 -11.53
N ILE A 41 2.41 5.87 -11.89
CA ILE A 41 1.27 6.77 -11.66
C ILE A 41 1.15 7.14 -10.16
N VAL A 42 1.27 6.16 -9.27
CA VAL A 42 1.19 6.37 -7.81
C VAL A 42 2.40 7.17 -7.33
N TYR A 43 3.60 6.89 -7.82
CA TYR A 43 4.80 7.65 -7.49
C TYR A 43 4.69 9.12 -7.90
N ASP A 44 4.11 9.40 -9.07
CA ASP A 44 3.90 10.75 -9.60
C ASP A 44 2.74 11.48 -8.89
N GLU A 45 1.78 10.75 -8.31
CA GLU A 45 0.68 11.29 -7.50
C GLU A 45 1.13 11.77 -6.11
N ILE A 46 2.10 11.08 -5.50
CA ILE A 46 2.63 11.44 -4.18
C ILE A 46 3.53 12.68 -4.30
N MET A 47 2.90 13.85 -4.29
CA MET A 47 3.59 15.15 -4.30
C MET A 47 3.40 15.91 -2.99
N ILE A 48 2.26 15.70 -2.33
CA ILE A 48 1.89 16.39 -1.09
C ILE A 48 1.43 15.34 -0.06
N PRO A 49 1.94 15.40 1.18
CA PRO A 49 2.91 16.36 1.69
C PRO A 49 4.34 16.06 1.21
N ALA A 50 5.18 17.09 1.11
CA ALA A 50 6.57 16.97 0.65
C ALA A 50 7.38 15.93 1.48
N CYS A 51 7.11 15.85 2.79
CA CYS A 51 7.76 14.86 3.66
C CYS A 51 7.43 13.41 3.30
N ALA A 52 6.26 13.11 2.71
CA ALA A 52 5.95 11.78 2.22
C ALA A 52 6.76 11.46 0.95
N LYS A 53 6.83 12.42 0.01
CA LYS A 53 7.64 12.29 -1.20
C LYS A 53 9.13 12.11 -0.89
N GLU A 54 9.68 12.91 0.02
CA GLU A 54 11.07 12.77 0.46
C GLU A 54 11.39 11.38 1.02
N GLN A 55 10.46 10.79 1.77
CA GLN A 55 10.61 9.44 2.31
C GLN A 55 10.61 8.38 1.20
N ILE A 56 9.69 8.47 0.24
CA ILE A 56 9.65 7.59 -0.94
C ILE A 56 10.94 7.71 -1.76
N ASP A 57 11.41 8.93 -2.02
CA ASP A 57 12.63 9.18 -2.80
C ASP A 57 13.87 8.66 -2.07
N PHE A 58 13.92 8.78 -0.75
CA PHE A 58 14.99 8.19 0.06
C PHE A 58 15.01 6.66 -0.05
N LEU A 59 13.85 6.01 0.12
CA LEU A 59 13.73 4.56 0.00
C LEU A 59 14.08 4.06 -1.42
N ARG A 60 13.70 4.82 -2.45
CA ARG A 60 14.08 4.56 -3.84
C ARG A 60 15.61 4.63 -4.03
N ARG A 61 16.26 5.70 -3.53
CA ARG A 61 17.72 5.84 -3.58
C ARG A 61 18.45 4.71 -2.84
N LYS A 62 17.83 4.14 -1.81
CA LYS A 62 18.34 2.98 -1.07
C LYS A 62 18.07 1.63 -1.75
N GLY A 63 17.36 1.62 -2.88
CA GLY A 63 17.00 0.39 -3.60
C GLY A 63 15.87 -0.42 -2.98
N ILE A 64 15.22 0.10 -1.92
CA ILE A 64 14.13 -0.55 -1.21
C ILE A 64 12.84 -0.47 -2.04
N ILE A 65 12.58 0.70 -2.63
CA ILE A 65 11.46 0.93 -3.55
C ILE A 65 11.91 0.77 -5.00
N GLU A 66 11.15 -0.01 -5.75
CA GLU A 66 11.25 -0.12 -7.20
C GLU A 66 9.99 0.44 -7.87
N ILE A 67 10.19 1.28 -8.88
CA ILE A 67 9.11 1.85 -9.67
C ILE A 67 8.79 0.88 -10.80
N LEU A 68 7.52 0.51 -10.93
CA LEU A 68 7.01 -0.34 -12.01
C LEU A 68 6.06 0.45 -12.91
N ASP A 69 6.05 0.11 -14.20
CA ASP A 69 5.04 0.56 -15.16
C ASP A 69 4.82 -0.51 -16.25
N GLU A 70 3.87 -0.30 -17.14
CA GLU A 70 3.56 -1.25 -18.22
C GLU A 70 4.70 -1.46 -19.23
N ASN A 71 5.70 -0.57 -19.29
CA ASN A 71 6.78 -0.64 -20.30
C ASN A 71 7.79 -1.76 -19.99
N ILE A 72 7.84 -2.22 -18.73
CA ILE A 72 8.72 -3.34 -18.32
C ILE A 72 8.10 -4.71 -18.59
N LEU A 73 6.88 -4.76 -19.12
CA LEU A 73 6.15 -5.99 -19.36
C LEU A 73 6.49 -6.57 -20.73
N ASN A 74 6.74 -7.88 -20.77
CA ASN A 74 6.85 -8.61 -22.03
C ASN A 74 5.46 -8.74 -22.71
N PRO A 75 5.36 -9.17 -23.98
CA PRO A 75 4.09 -9.20 -24.70
C PRO A 75 2.98 -10.05 -24.03
N ILE A 76 3.35 -11.15 -23.37
CA ILE A 76 2.37 -11.99 -22.65
C ILE A 76 1.89 -11.28 -21.38
N GLU A 77 2.83 -10.71 -20.62
CA GLU A 77 2.52 -9.91 -19.43
C GLU A 77 1.65 -8.69 -19.77
N GLN A 78 1.86 -8.05 -20.92
CA GLN A 78 1.02 -6.94 -21.38
C GLN A 78 -0.43 -7.38 -21.59
N VAL A 79 -0.65 -8.54 -22.20
CA VAL A 79 -2.01 -9.09 -22.39
C VAL A 79 -2.68 -9.36 -21.05
N VAL A 80 -1.95 -9.98 -20.10
CA VAL A 80 -2.44 -10.22 -18.74
C VAL A 80 -2.79 -8.90 -18.04
N TYR A 81 -1.87 -7.94 -18.06
CA TYR A 81 -2.05 -6.63 -17.45
C TYR A 81 -3.29 -5.91 -17.99
N GLN A 82 -3.46 -5.88 -19.32
CA GLN A 82 -4.62 -5.26 -19.96
C GLN A 82 -5.93 -5.95 -19.60
N GLY A 83 -5.96 -7.29 -19.58
CA GLY A 83 -7.15 -8.05 -19.17
C GLY A 83 -7.53 -7.81 -17.70
N VAL A 84 -6.54 -7.73 -16.82
CA VAL A 84 -6.74 -7.42 -15.40
C VAL A 84 -7.23 -5.98 -15.22
N TYR A 85 -6.55 -5.02 -15.87
CA TYR A 85 -6.93 -3.61 -15.84
C TYR A 85 -8.39 -3.42 -16.28
N GLN A 86 -8.79 -4.02 -17.39
CA GLN A 86 -10.16 -3.91 -17.91
C GLN A 86 -11.19 -4.52 -16.95
N SER A 87 -10.86 -5.64 -16.31
CA SER A 87 -11.75 -6.29 -15.32
C SER A 87 -11.96 -5.42 -14.09
N LEU A 88 -10.89 -4.82 -13.56
CA LEU A 88 -10.96 -3.89 -12.45
C LEU A 88 -11.68 -2.60 -12.84
N ALA A 89 -11.39 -2.05 -14.02
CA ALA A 89 -11.95 -0.81 -14.51
C ALA A 89 -13.48 -0.82 -14.55
N LYS A 90 -14.09 -1.95 -14.95
CA LYS A 90 -15.55 -2.13 -15.00
C LYS A 90 -16.24 -1.96 -13.65
N VAL A 91 -15.52 -2.17 -12.56
CA VAL A 91 -16.08 -2.16 -11.19
C VAL A 91 -15.60 -0.94 -10.41
N MET A 92 -14.33 -0.55 -10.58
CA MET A 92 -13.68 0.47 -9.76
C MET A 92 -13.70 1.87 -10.38
N ILE A 93 -13.92 2.01 -11.70
CA ILE A 93 -14.00 3.34 -12.33
C ILE A 93 -15.39 3.91 -12.14
N ASN A 94 -15.48 5.02 -11.42
CA ASN A 94 -16.69 5.84 -11.39
C ASN A 94 -16.77 6.69 -12.67
N PRO A 95 -17.82 6.59 -13.50
CA PRO A 95 -17.95 7.39 -14.72
C PRO A 95 -17.89 8.91 -14.48
N LYS A 96 -18.32 9.37 -13.30
CA LYS A 96 -18.28 10.78 -12.91
C LYS A 96 -16.89 11.24 -12.46
N ARG A 97 -16.00 10.32 -12.11
CA ARG A 97 -14.62 10.58 -11.64
C ARG A 97 -13.66 9.50 -12.15
N PRO A 98 -13.43 9.42 -13.48
CA PRO A 98 -12.78 8.27 -14.09
C PRO A 98 -11.31 8.09 -13.67
N ARG A 99 -10.65 9.17 -13.22
CA ARG A 99 -9.24 9.15 -12.81
C ARG A 99 -9.03 8.85 -11.33
N LYS A 100 -10.07 8.86 -10.49
CA LYS A 100 -9.92 8.80 -9.02
C LYS A 100 -9.18 7.54 -8.55
N ASN A 101 -9.45 6.41 -9.19
CA ASN A 101 -8.92 5.11 -8.76
C ASN A 101 -7.87 4.56 -9.73
N GLN A 102 -7.31 5.42 -10.60
CA GLN A 102 -6.39 4.97 -11.64
C GLN A 102 -5.09 4.39 -11.04
N GLY A 103 -4.54 5.03 -10.00
CA GLY A 103 -3.36 4.55 -9.29
C GLY A 103 -3.56 3.16 -8.69
N GLU A 104 -4.70 2.94 -8.01
CA GLU A 104 -5.07 1.64 -7.44
C GLU A 104 -5.25 0.57 -8.51
N ILE A 105 -6.00 0.86 -9.58
CA ILE A 105 -6.27 -0.11 -10.66
C ILE A 105 -4.96 -0.53 -11.34
N CYS A 106 -4.09 0.42 -11.69
CA CYS A 106 -2.80 0.13 -12.31
C CYS A 106 -1.89 -0.67 -11.37
N SER A 107 -1.88 -0.32 -10.08
CA SER A 107 -1.09 -1.04 -9.06
C SER A 107 -1.56 -2.47 -8.87
N LEU A 108 -2.87 -2.71 -8.79
CA LEU A 108 -3.41 -4.07 -8.70
C LEU A 108 -3.18 -4.88 -9.98
N ALA A 109 -3.31 -4.25 -11.15
CA ALA A 109 -3.07 -4.91 -12.42
C ALA A 109 -1.61 -5.35 -12.58
N ILE A 110 -0.65 -4.48 -12.24
CA ILE A 110 0.77 -4.85 -12.30
C ILE A 110 1.13 -5.87 -11.21
N ALA A 111 0.52 -5.75 -10.01
CA ALA A 111 0.71 -6.70 -8.93
C ALA A 111 0.29 -8.11 -9.35
N LYS A 112 -0.88 -8.24 -9.97
CA LYS A 112 -1.36 -9.54 -10.46
C LYS A 112 -0.46 -10.09 -11.56
N THR A 113 -0.03 -9.23 -12.48
CA THR A 113 0.82 -9.61 -13.63
C THR A 113 2.21 -10.10 -13.18
N LYS A 114 2.77 -9.51 -12.12
CA LYS A 114 4.09 -9.84 -11.57
C LYS A 114 4.04 -10.74 -10.34
N SER A 115 2.86 -11.29 -10.02
CA SER A 115 2.63 -12.15 -8.84
C SER A 115 3.10 -11.51 -7.53
N ILE A 116 2.85 -10.21 -7.35
CA ILE A 116 3.12 -9.47 -6.11
C ILE A 116 1.94 -9.70 -5.14
N PRO A 117 2.15 -10.39 -4.00
CA PRO A 117 1.05 -10.94 -3.22
C PRO A 117 0.40 -9.94 -2.25
N TYR A 118 1.00 -8.76 -2.04
CA TYR A 118 0.51 -7.78 -1.08
C TYR A 118 0.31 -6.41 -1.70
N PHE A 119 -0.79 -5.76 -1.34
CA PHE A 119 -1.10 -4.38 -1.72
C PHE A 119 -1.33 -3.53 -0.46
N ALA A 120 -0.49 -2.53 -0.21
CA ALA A 120 -0.69 -1.60 0.90
C ALA A 120 -1.72 -0.53 0.52
N THR A 121 -2.84 -0.49 1.23
CA THR A 121 -3.95 0.45 1.00
C THR A 121 -4.60 0.80 2.33
N ASP A 122 -5.34 1.89 2.41
CA ASP A 122 -6.23 2.15 3.53
C ASP A 122 -7.73 1.94 3.24
N GLU A 123 -8.07 1.58 2.01
CA GLU A 123 -9.45 1.31 1.59
C GLU A 123 -9.93 -0.03 2.20
N MET A 124 -11.06 0.03 2.92
CA MET A 124 -11.58 -1.14 3.63
C MET A 124 -12.33 -2.08 2.71
N ASP A 125 -12.96 -1.53 1.68
CA ASP A 125 -13.83 -2.30 0.77
C ASP A 125 -13.05 -2.92 -0.40
N LEU A 126 -11.73 -2.71 -0.46
CA LEU A 126 -10.91 -3.17 -1.57
C LEU A 126 -10.66 -4.68 -1.55
N GLN A 127 -10.42 -5.29 -0.39
CA GLN A 127 -10.15 -6.75 -0.32
C GLN A 127 -11.31 -7.59 -0.88
N PRO A 128 -12.60 -7.32 -0.57
CA PRO A 128 -13.72 -8.00 -1.22
C PRO A 128 -13.74 -7.85 -2.75
N ILE A 129 -13.39 -6.67 -3.27
CA ILE A 129 -13.32 -6.43 -4.73
C ILE A 129 -12.19 -7.26 -5.35
N VAL A 130 -11.00 -7.23 -4.75
CA VAL A 130 -9.84 -8.03 -5.16
C VAL A 130 -10.18 -9.52 -5.12
N ASN A 131 -10.83 -9.99 -4.06
CA ASN A 131 -11.25 -11.39 -3.94
C ASN A 131 -12.19 -11.82 -5.06
N ARG A 132 -13.14 -10.96 -5.43
CA ARG A 132 -14.14 -11.28 -6.46
C ARG A 132 -13.57 -11.25 -7.88
N ILE A 133 -12.62 -10.35 -8.15
CA ILE A 133 -12.15 -10.07 -9.52
C ILE A 133 -10.82 -10.75 -9.82
N LEU A 134 -9.90 -10.81 -8.85
CA LEU A 134 -8.50 -11.18 -9.06
C LEU A 134 -8.08 -12.47 -8.37
N ASN A 135 -8.60 -12.74 -7.17
CA ASN A 135 -8.16 -13.91 -6.41
C ASN A 135 -8.90 -15.16 -6.88
N THR A 136 -8.13 -16.13 -7.34
CA THR A 136 -8.62 -17.38 -7.92
C THR A 136 -7.97 -18.60 -7.25
N GLY A 137 -7.15 -18.37 -6.21
CA GLY A 137 -6.29 -19.39 -5.58
C GLY A 137 -4.89 -19.44 -6.16
N MET A 138 -4.58 -18.65 -7.19
CA MET A 138 -3.26 -18.52 -7.80
C MET A 138 -2.85 -17.06 -7.82
N ASP A 139 -1.66 -16.75 -7.32
CA ASP A 139 -1.12 -15.38 -7.23
C ASP A 139 -2.12 -14.39 -6.62
N ASP A 140 -2.75 -14.81 -5.53
CA ASP A 140 -3.74 -14.02 -4.83
C ASP A 140 -3.10 -12.79 -4.18
N ILE A 141 -3.85 -11.69 -4.17
CA ILE A 141 -3.43 -10.40 -3.62
C ILE A 141 -4.16 -10.17 -2.29
N PHE A 142 -3.37 -9.83 -1.27
CA PHE A 142 -3.85 -9.51 0.07
C PHE A 142 -3.57 -8.03 0.39
N CYS A 143 -4.61 -7.30 0.75
CA CYS A 143 -4.53 -5.92 1.17
C CYS A 143 -3.93 -5.85 2.57
N ILE A 144 -2.91 -5.02 2.75
CA ILE A 144 -2.31 -4.69 4.04
C ILE A 144 -2.74 -3.28 4.41
N ARG A 145 -3.55 -3.16 5.45
CA ARG A 145 -4.05 -1.88 5.94
C ARG A 145 -3.23 -1.38 7.12
N ILE A 146 -3.43 -0.10 7.47
CA ILE A 146 -2.79 0.47 8.67
C ILE A 146 -3.09 -0.35 9.93
N GLU A 147 -4.28 -0.95 10.02
CA GLU A 147 -4.63 -1.81 11.16
C GLU A 147 -3.73 -3.04 11.24
N ASP A 148 -3.46 -3.69 10.10
CA ASP A 148 -2.55 -4.84 10.02
C ASP A 148 -1.13 -4.45 10.41
N VAL A 149 -0.67 -3.26 9.99
CA VAL A 149 0.62 -2.69 10.42
C VAL A 149 0.65 -2.48 11.95
N ILE A 150 -0.39 -1.90 12.54
CA ILE A 150 -0.46 -1.71 14.00
C ILE A 150 -0.48 -3.05 14.73
N ARG A 151 -1.21 -4.05 14.22
CA ARG A 151 -1.25 -5.40 14.81
C ARG A 151 0.13 -6.06 14.77
N LYS A 152 0.88 -5.91 13.67
CA LYS A 152 2.26 -6.39 13.55
C LYS A 152 3.23 -5.66 14.50
N ILE A 153 3.03 -4.36 14.73
CA ILE A 153 3.79 -3.65 15.76
C ILE A 153 3.50 -4.24 17.14
N LYS A 154 2.21 -4.43 17.46
CA LYS A 154 1.77 -4.94 18.76
C LYS A 154 2.26 -6.36 19.03
N SER A 155 2.30 -7.23 18.00
CA SER A 155 2.80 -8.61 18.12
C SER A 155 4.32 -8.71 18.17
N GLY A 156 5.05 -7.61 17.91
CA GLY A 156 6.50 -7.61 17.79
C GLY A 156 7.01 -8.09 16.42
N GLU A 157 6.12 -8.41 15.47
CA GLU A 157 6.53 -8.74 14.09
C GLU A 157 7.15 -7.55 13.35
N LEU A 158 6.73 -6.32 13.71
CA LEU A 158 7.30 -5.07 13.22
C LEU A 158 7.93 -4.32 14.39
N GLU A 159 9.23 -4.57 14.61
CA GLU A 159 9.97 -4.09 15.78
C GLU A 159 10.32 -2.59 15.72
N GLY A 160 10.76 -2.07 16.87
CA GLY A 160 11.31 -0.72 16.97
C GLY A 160 10.27 0.39 17.09
N PHE A 161 9.00 0.07 17.35
CA PHE A 161 7.93 1.06 17.58
C PHE A 161 7.37 0.94 19.00
N LYS A 162 7.18 2.08 19.66
CA LYS A 162 6.45 2.14 20.93
C LYS A 162 4.94 2.24 20.68
N ARG A 163 4.11 1.81 21.64
CA ARG A 163 2.63 1.98 21.60
C ARG A 163 2.21 3.41 21.23
N LYS A 164 2.91 4.43 21.76
CA LYS A 164 2.65 5.84 21.43
C LYS A 164 2.86 6.17 19.95
N GLU A 165 3.86 5.57 19.30
CA GLU A 165 4.15 5.77 17.89
C GLU A 165 3.14 5.02 17.02
N ALA A 166 2.76 3.80 17.41
CA ALA A 166 1.66 3.06 16.79
C ALA A 166 0.33 3.86 16.84
N LYS A 167 0.06 4.54 17.96
CA LYS A 167 -1.10 5.43 18.08
C LYS A 167 -1.00 6.67 17.17
N VAL A 168 0.20 7.21 16.96
CA VAL A 168 0.42 8.31 16.00
C VAL A 168 0.15 7.84 14.58
N LEU A 169 0.69 6.69 14.18
CA LEU A 169 0.43 6.06 12.88
C LEU A 169 -1.07 5.86 12.63
N TRP A 170 -1.79 5.33 13.63
CA TRP A 170 -3.24 5.16 13.57
C TRP A 170 -3.99 6.47 13.31
N ARG A 171 -3.61 7.54 14.02
CA ARG A 171 -4.20 8.87 13.86
C ARG A 171 -3.86 9.49 12.50
N LEU A 172 -2.62 9.31 12.02
CA LEU A 172 -2.20 9.79 10.70
C LEU A 172 -3.02 9.15 9.57
N ALA A 173 -3.44 7.90 9.74
CA ALA A 173 -4.39 7.25 8.84
C ALA A 173 -5.86 7.70 9.02
N GLY A 174 -6.11 8.80 9.75
CA GLY A 174 -7.44 9.37 9.94
C GLY A 174 -8.34 8.62 10.92
N LYS A 175 -7.81 7.66 11.68
CA LYS A 175 -8.61 6.80 12.57
C LYS A 175 -8.71 7.35 14.00
N SER A 176 -9.84 7.07 14.66
CA SER A 176 -10.16 7.56 16.01
C SER A 176 -9.22 7.01 17.08
N THR A 177 -8.66 7.88 17.92
CA THR A 177 -7.82 7.48 19.07
C THR A 177 -8.61 6.69 20.12
N ASN A 178 -9.90 6.98 20.30
CA ASN A 178 -10.74 6.23 21.22
C ASN A 178 -10.88 4.77 20.79
N LEU A 179 -11.03 4.52 19.48
CA LEU A 179 -11.07 3.16 18.95
C LEU A 179 -9.73 2.44 19.16
N PHE A 180 -8.61 3.16 19.01
CA PHE A 180 -7.28 2.62 19.28
C PHE A 180 -7.15 2.16 20.73
N ASP A 181 -7.48 3.04 21.69
CA ASP A 181 -7.32 2.79 23.12
C ASP A 181 -8.32 1.77 23.68
N LYS A 182 -9.45 1.52 23.02
CA LYS A 182 -10.44 0.54 23.49
C LYS A 182 -10.32 -0.83 22.81
N CYS A 183 -10.04 -0.86 21.51
CA CYS A 183 -10.21 -2.08 20.72
C CYS A 183 -8.92 -2.58 20.06
N ILE A 184 -8.00 -1.69 19.67
CA ILE A 184 -6.81 -2.08 18.92
C ILE A 184 -5.65 -2.41 19.86
N TRP A 185 -5.30 -1.46 20.72
CA TRP A 185 -4.23 -1.62 21.70
C TRP A 185 -4.59 -0.86 22.98
N PRO A 186 -5.32 -1.51 23.91
CA PRO A 186 -5.64 -0.90 25.20
C PRO A 186 -4.39 -0.43 25.97
N ALA A 187 -4.56 0.63 26.76
CA ALA A 187 -3.54 0.99 27.74
C ALA A 187 -3.61 -0.05 28.87
N GLU A 188 -2.45 -0.61 29.21
CA GLU A 188 -2.29 -1.37 30.46
C GLU A 188 -2.42 -0.43 31.66
#